data_AF-A0AAE1DE84-F1
#
_entry.id   AF-A0AAE1DE84-F1
#
_cell.length_a   1.000
_cell.length_b   1.000
_cell.length_c   1.000
_cell.angle_alpha   90.00
_cell.angle_beta   90.00
_cell.angle_gamma   90.00
#
_symmetry.space_group_name_H-M   'P 1'
#
loop_
_entity.id
_entity.type
_entity.pdbx_description
1 polymer ?
#
loop_
_entity_poly.entity_id
_entity_poly.type
_entity_poly.pdbx_seq_one_letter_code
_entity_poly.pdbx_strand_id
1 'polypeptide(L)' 'MSSDTPLFVTLTVGSLHGLTAQTPCITDGWFGSSYQYQCHCAGSAPCDTHDGTCSSGCHQDWFEPACQYGETR' A
#
# COMPACT_ATOMS: atom_id res chain seq x y z
N MET A 1 -26.61 -6.24 -48.31
CA MET A 1 -26.31 -6.16 -46.86
C MET A 1 -24.80 -6.10 -46.74
N SER A 2 -24.30 -5.38 -45.74
CA SER A 2 -22.89 -5.07 -45.45
C SER A 2 -22.39 -3.76 -46.04
N SER A 3 -22.35 -2.81 -45.12
CA SER A 3 -22.13 -1.39 -45.24
C SER A 3 -20.67 -1.03 -45.51
N ASP A 4 -20.54 -0.01 -46.34
CA ASP A 4 -19.39 0.85 -46.55
C ASP A 4 -18.87 1.45 -45.23
N THR A 5 -17.56 1.41 -44.99
CA THR A 5 -16.80 2.57 -44.47
C THR A 5 -15.29 2.33 -44.58
N PRO A 6 -14.54 3.24 -45.23
CA PRO A 6 -13.10 3.12 -45.40
C PRO A 6 -12.28 3.74 -44.26
N LEU A 7 -11.08 3.16 -44.12
CA LEU A 7 -9.88 3.56 -43.35
C LEU A 7 -9.80 5.02 -42.85
N PHE A 8 -9.82 5.20 -41.53
CA PHE A 8 -9.09 6.28 -40.84
C PHE A 8 -8.10 5.65 -39.86
N VAL A 9 -6.83 5.56 -40.28
CA VAL A 9 -5.69 5.32 -39.41
C VAL A 9 -5.40 6.63 -38.67
N THR A 10 -5.29 6.62 -37.34
CA THR A 10 -4.23 7.33 -36.57
C THR A 10 -4.46 7.29 -35.05
N LEU A 11 -3.61 6.53 -34.35
CA LEU A 11 -2.75 6.91 -33.21
C LEU A 11 -2.51 5.70 -32.31
N THR A 12 -1.29 5.19 -32.38
CA THR A 12 -0.71 4.22 -31.45
C THR A 12 -0.67 4.78 -30.04
N VAL A 13 -1.43 4.19 -29.11
CA VAL A 13 -0.99 4.07 -27.72
C VAL A 13 -1.44 2.68 -27.25
N GLY A 14 -0.48 1.84 -26.87
CA GLY A 14 -0.73 0.48 -26.43
C GLY A 14 -1.63 0.42 -25.20
N SER A 15 -2.32 -0.72 -25.07
CA SER A 15 -2.94 -1.24 -23.85
C SER A 15 -3.84 -0.30 -23.06
N LEU A 16 -5.16 -0.44 -23.25
CA LEU A 16 -6.12 -0.14 -22.17
C LEU A 16 -6.00 -1.18 -21.06
N HIS A 17 -4.88 -1.16 -20.32
CA HIS A 17 -4.87 -1.65 -18.95
C HIS A 17 -5.21 -0.48 -18.04
N GLY A 18 -6.47 -0.06 -18.12
CA GLY A 18 -7.10 0.85 -17.14
C GLY A 18 -7.57 0.11 -15.89
N LEU A 19 -6.98 -1.04 -15.56
CA LEU A 19 -6.97 -1.52 -14.19
C LEU A 19 -5.99 -0.61 -13.47
N THR A 20 -6.47 0.50 -12.90
CA THR A 20 -5.79 1.08 -11.76
C THR A 20 -5.86 0.02 -10.66
N ALA A 21 -4.99 -0.99 -10.75
CA ALA A 21 -4.47 -1.61 -9.56
C ALA A 21 -3.91 -0.42 -8.80
N GLN A 22 -4.72 0.07 -7.85
CA GLN A 22 -4.23 0.90 -6.78
C GLN A 22 -3.22 0.00 -6.11
N THR A 23 -1.97 0.04 -6.58
CA THR A 23 -0.88 -0.65 -5.91
C THR A 23 -1.00 -0.13 -4.48
N PRO A 24 -1.38 -0.99 -3.51
CA PRO A 24 -1.42 -0.55 -2.13
C PRO A 24 -0.07 0.11 -1.90
N CYS A 25 -0.07 1.40 -1.56
CA CYS A 25 1.16 2.09 -1.23
C CYS A 25 1.67 1.41 0.02
N ILE A 26 2.49 0.36 -0.14
CA ILE A 26 3.19 -0.32 0.94
C ILE A 26 4.20 0.71 1.43
N THR A 27 3.73 1.59 2.30
CA THR A 27 4.57 2.49 3.06
C THR A 27 5.10 1.67 4.22
N ASP A 28 6.37 1.32 4.14
CA ASP A 28 7.09 0.68 5.24
C ASP A 28 6.79 1.44 6.54
N GLY A 29 6.41 0.69 7.57
CA GLY A 29 6.09 1.28 8.86
C GLY A 29 4.64 1.75 9.03
N TRP A 30 3.72 1.47 8.09
CA TRP A 30 2.31 1.85 8.21
C TRP A 30 1.34 0.71 7.94
N PHE A 31 0.21 0.72 8.65
CA PHE A 31 -0.84 -0.30 8.54
C PHE A 31 -2.25 0.31 8.63
N GLY A 32 -3.25 -0.53 8.32
CA GLY A 32 -4.66 -0.15 8.29
C GLY A 32 -5.16 0.20 6.88
N SER A 33 -6.48 0.27 6.71
CA SER A 33 -7.14 0.41 5.40
C SER A 33 -6.72 1.65 4.59
N SER A 34 -6.10 2.63 5.23
CA SER A 34 -5.60 3.85 4.59
C SER A 34 -4.20 4.22 5.08
N TYR A 35 -3.41 3.27 5.59
CA TYR A 35 -2.07 3.52 6.15
C TYR A 35 -2.09 4.64 7.19
N GLN A 36 -3.12 4.65 8.04
CA GLN A 36 -3.33 5.72 9.01
C GLN A 36 -2.56 5.49 10.32
N TYR A 37 -2.09 4.26 10.55
CA TYR A 37 -1.38 3.90 11.76
C TYR A 37 0.08 3.60 11.45
N GLN A 38 0.97 4.25 12.20
CA GLN A 38 2.40 4.01 12.10
C GLN A 38 2.83 2.99 13.15
N CYS A 39 3.63 2.01 12.75
CA CYS A 39 4.20 1.00 13.63
C CYS A 39 5.65 1.33 13.98
N HIS A 40 6.06 1.02 15.21
CA HIS A 40 7.41 1.28 15.71
C HIS A 40 8.08 -0.03 16.15
N CYS A 41 8.35 -0.92 15.19
CA CYS A 41 9.00 -2.20 15.46
C CYS A 41 10.47 -2.05 15.87
N ALA A 42 10.95 -2.98 16.70
CA ALA A 42 12.35 -3.08 17.08
C ALA A 42 13.24 -3.41 15.86
N GLY A 43 14.44 -2.83 15.83
CA GLY A 43 15.44 -3.12 14.80
C GLY A 43 15.08 -2.64 13.39
N SER A 44 14.17 -1.66 13.27
CA SER A 44 13.68 -1.14 11.98
C SER A 44 13.01 -2.20 11.09
N ALA A 45 12.53 -3.29 11.70
CA ALA A 45 11.78 -4.30 10.98
C ALA A 45 10.47 -3.72 10.42
N PRO A 46 10.04 -4.12 9.21
CA PRO A 46 8.71 -3.78 8.73
C PRO A 46 7.65 -4.49 9.58
N CYS A 47 6.53 -3.82 9.83
CA CYS A 47 5.34 -4.46 10.39
C CYS A 47 4.47 -5.09 9.29
N ASP A 48 3.58 -5.98 9.71
CA ASP A 48 2.51 -6.49 8.85
C ASP A 48 1.59 -5.35 8.39
N THR A 49 1.30 -5.25 7.09
CA THR A 49 0.49 -4.16 6.53
C THR A 49 -1.01 -4.27 6.84
N HIS A 50 -1.49 -5.46 7.18
CA HIS A 50 -2.90 -5.74 7.47
C HIS A 50 -3.25 -5.38 8.92
N ASP A 51 -2.45 -5.82 9.88
CA ASP A 51 -2.72 -5.62 11.32
C ASP A 51 -1.66 -4.82 12.09
N GLY A 52 -0.53 -4.50 11.46
CA GLY A 52 0.55 -3.72 12.06
C GLY A 52 1.51 -4.54 12.91
N THR A 53 1.35 -5.87 13.00
CA THR A 53 2.11 -6.69 13.95
C THR A 53 3.62 -6.66 13.68
N CYS A 54 4.41 -6.49 14.74
CA CYS A 54 5.86 -6.53 14.68
C CYS A 54 6.41 -7.88 15.13
N SER A 55 7.01 -8.65 14.20
CA SER A 55 7.63 -9.96 14.51
C SER A 55 8.86 -9.86 15.42
N SER A 56 9.56 -8.72 15.40
CA SER A 56 10.70 -8.41 16.27
C SER A 56 10.29 -7.81 17.62
N GLY A 57 8.99 -7.60 17.86
CA GLY A 57 8.50 -6.82 18.99
C GLY A 57 8.66 -5.31 18.80
N CYS A 58 8.36 -4.54 19.84
CA CYS A 58 8.33 -3.08 19.78
C CYS A 58 9.67 -2.43 20.09
N HIS A 59 9.93 -1.30 19.44
CA HIS A 59 10.98 -0.39 19.83
C HIS A 59 10.78 0.06 21.28
N GLN A 60 11.85 0.47 21.95
CA GLN A 60 11.80 0.98 23.32
C GLN A 60 10.76 2.09 23.44
N ASP A 61 9.96 2.02 24.51
CA ASP A 61 8.86 2.92 24.88
C ASP A 61 7.62 2.87 23.97
N TRP A 62 7.51 1.85 23.10
CA TRP A 62 6.32 1.54 22.30
C TRP A 62 5.65 0.25 22.75
N PHE A 63 4.32 0.21 22.64
CA PHE A 63 3.48 -0.87 23.15
C PHE A 63 2.38 -1.27 22.16
N GLU A 64 1.64 -2.33 22.52
CA GLU A 64 0.64 -3.05 21.70
C GLU A 64 1.24 -3.92 20.58
N PRO A 65 0.49 -4.89 20.02
CA PRO A 65 1.01 -5.81 19.00
C PRO A 65 1.58 -5.11 17.76
N ALA A 66 1.04 -3.93 17.45
CA ALA A 66 1.47 -3.12 16.32
C ALA A 66 2.40 -1.96 16.70
N CYS A 67 2.84 -1.89 17.95
CA CYS A 67 3.82 -0.90 18.41
C CYS A 67 3.44 0.53 18.03
N GLN A 68 2.15 0.86 18.09
CA GLN A 68 1.59 2.12 17.60
C GLN A 68 1.30 3.14 18.72
N TYR A 69 1.43 2.73 19.97
CA TYR A 69 1.26 3.59 21.14
C TYR A 69 2.60 3.78 21.83
N GLY A 70 3.10 5.01 21.83
CA GLY A 70 4.28 5.39 22.60
C GLY A 70 3.91 5.87 24.00
N GLU A 71 4.81 5.71 24.97
CA GLU A 71 4.68 6.35 26.28
C GLU A 71 4.76 7.88 26.08
N THR A 72 3.60 8.52 25.90
CA THR A 72 3.55 9.98 25.83
C THR A 72 3.61 10.49 27.26
N ARG A 73 4.79 10.96 27.66
CA ARG A 73 4.97 11.67 28.93
C ARG A 73 4.37 13.07 28.90
#